data_AF-A0A9P1LZQ4-F1
#
_entry.id   AF-A0A9P1LZQ4-F1
#
_cell.length_a   1.000
_cell.length_b   1.000
_cell.length_c   1.000
_cell.angle_alpha   90.00
_cell.angle_beta   90.00
_cell.angle_gamma   90.00
#
_symmetry.space_group_name_H-M   'P 1'
#
loop_
_entity.id
_entity.type
_entity.pdbx_description
1 polymer ?
#
loop_
_entity_poly.entity_id
_entity_poly.type
_entity_poly.pdbx_seq_one_letter_code
_entity_poly.pdbx_strand_id
1 'polypeptide(L)'
;MALRRTAQDDIESQVAGKDESFAVGQVTIRLPLDLSPLPMLALVTSFLPWAVPVLLVMDGMLHRRASSFFALCAIVVTSILSECLLKPLIAEPRPATSACRTEDGKLLPGMPSGHVMICQSLLTFYVLEAMRHRLLMVALILVLLMPLMPWARWYNGDHTLKQVVVTFIVAAVVGLVYFLIFISFFNDSLGTAVHLLEVASIPVQGVTNGALPK
;
A
#
# COMPACT_ATOMS: atom_id res chain seq x y z
N MET A 1 10.88 -46.69 -35.39
CA MET A 1 9.44 -46.51 -35.17
C MET A 1 9.22 -45.03 -34.88
N ALA A 2 9.02 -44.24 -35.94
CA ALA A 2 8.95 -42.78 -35.88
C ALA A 2 7.54 -42.34 -35.50
N LEU A 3 7.41 -41.70 -34.35
CA LEU A 3 6.14 -41.13 -33.88
C LEU A 3 5.81 -39.91 -34.74
N ARG A 4 4.75 -40.07 -35.52
CA ARG A 4 4.06 -39.05 -36.31
C ARG A 4 3.47 -38.03 -35.33
N ARG A 5 4.23 -36.98 -35.00
CA ARG A 5 3.69 -35.73 -34.44
C ARG A 5 2.74 -35.17 -35.47
N THR A 6 1.44 -35.33 -35.21
CA THR A 6 0.37 -34.79 -36.04
C THR A 6 0.34 -33.29 -35.88
N ALA A 7 0.39 -32.57 -37.00
CA ALA A 7 0.24 -31.11 -37.12
C ALA A 7 -1.07 -30.53 -36.52
N GLN A 8 -1.87 -31.37 -35.86
CA GLN A 8 -3.09 -31.01 -35.15
C GLN A 8 -2.80 -30.38 -33.78
N ASP A 9 -1.70 -30.77 -33.12
CA ASP A 9 -1.28 -30.18 -31.85
C ASP A 9 -0.75 -28.74 -32.02
N ASP A 10 -0.29 -28.40 -33.22
CA ASP A 10 0.23 -27.06 -33.54
C ASP A 10 -0.90 -26.04 -33.78
N ILE A 11 -2.08 -26.48 -34.22
CA ILE A 11 -3.22 -25.59 -34.55
C ILE A 11 -4.04 -25.22 -33.30
N GLU A 12 -4.24 -26.13 -32.34
CA GLU A 12 -4.90 -25.79 -31.07
C GLU A 12 -4.05 -24.86 -30.18
N SER A 13 -2.73 -24.82 -30.39
CA SER A 13 -1.84 -23.91 -29.68
C SER A 13 -1.85 -22.46 -30.18
N GLN A 14 -2.53 -22.17 -31.31
CA GLN A 14 -2.52 -20.85 -31.96
C GLN A 14 -3.84 -20.06 -31.85
N VAL A 15 -4.91 -20.61 -31.28
CA VAL A 15 -6.25 -19.96 -31.26
C VAL A 15 -6.66 -19.41 -29.89
N ALA A 16 -5.99 -19.81 -28.81
CA ALA A 16 -6.08 -19.09 -27.54
C ALA A 16 -5.03 -17.97 -27.57
N GLY A 17 -5.45 -16.74 -27.85
CA GLY A 17 -4.60 -15.57 -27.61
C GLY A 17 -4.08 -15.67 -26.18
N LYS A 18 -2.81 -16.05 -26.02
CA LYS A 18 -2.20 -16.22 -24.71
C LYS A 18 -2.32 -14.86 -24.04
N ASP A 19 -3.07 -14.80 -22.94
CA ASP A 19 -3.10 -13.62 -22.09
C ASP A 19 -1.65 -13.33 -21.68
N GLU A 20 -1.04 -12.35 -22.33
CA GLU A 20 0.33 -11.96 -22.03
C GLU A 20 0.31 -11.22 -20.70
N SER A 21 1.21 -11.57 -19.80
CA SER A 21 1.34 -10.86 -18.54
C SER A 21 2.80 -10.61 -18.24
N PHE A 22 3.08 -9.44 -17.69
CA PHE A 22 4.41 -9.03 -17.28
C PHE A 22 4.33 -8.35 -15.92
N ALA A 23 5.46 -8.29 -15.22
CA ALA A 23 5.55 -7.62 -13.93
C ALA A 23 6.31 -6.31 -14.07
N VAL A 24 5.74 -5.23 -13.53
CA VAL A 24 6.50 -4.02 -13.22
C VAL A 24 6.74 -4.08 -11.72
N GLY A 25 8.01 -4.18 -11.31
CA GLY A 25 8.39 -4.41 -9.92
C GLY A 25 7.71 -5.65 -9.33
N GLN A 26 6.73 -5.47 -8.44
CA GLN A 26 5.97 -6.56 -7.83
C GLN A 26 4.49 -6.60 -8.28
N VAL A 27 4.10 -5.79 -9.26
CA VAL A 27 2.72 -5.66 -9.76
C VAL A 27 2.58 -6.40 -11.09
N THR A 28 1.66 -7.35 -11.17
CA THR A 28 1.34 -8.04 -12.43
C THR A 28 0.41 -7.17 -13.29
N ILE A 29 0.77 -6.97 -14.54
CA ILE A 29 -0.02 -6.33 -15.59
C ILE A 29 -0.42 -7.40 -16.59
N ARG A 30 -1.72 -7.49 -16.92
CA ARG A 30 -2.27 -8.46 -17.90
C ARG A 30 -2.69 -7.72 -19.17
N LEU A 31 -2.39 -8.30 -20.32
CA LEU A 31 -2.75 -7.79 -21.63
C LEU A 31 -3.71 -8.78 -22.34
N PRO A 32 -4.72 -8.26 -23.07
CA PRO A 32 -5.11 -6.86 -23.15
C PRO A 32 -5.59 -6.30 -21.80
N LEU A 33 -5.43 -4.99 -21.58
CA LEU A 33 -5.89 -4.36 -20.34
C LEU A 33 -7.42 -4.42 -20.28
N ASP A 34 -7.94 -5.04 -19.21
CA ASP A 34 -9.36 -4.96 -18.89
C ASP A 34 -9.68 -3.59 -18.28
N LEU A 35 -10.37 -2.76 -19.06
CA LEU A 35 -10.75 -1.39 -18.67
C LEU A 35 -11.98 -1.33 -17.76
N SER A 36 -12.52 -2.48 -17.34
CA SER A 36 -13.60 -2.49 -16.35
C SER A 36 -13.12 -1.87 -15.02
N PRO A 37 -14.02 -1.26 -14.22
CA PRO A 37 -13.60 -0.45 -13.09
C PRO A 37 -12.85 -1.23 -11.99
N LEU A 38 -13.21 -2.48 -11.74
CA LEU A 38 -12.64 -3.26 -10.63
C LEU A 38 -11.20 -3.71 -10.89
N PRO A 39 -10.85 -4.34 -12.03
CA PRO A 39 -9.47 -4.63 -12.40
C PRO A 39 -8.60 -3.37 -12.46
N MET A 40 -9.11 -2.28 -13.04
CA MET A 40 -8.37 -1.03 -13.10
C MET A 40 -8.11 -0.46 -11.71
N LEU A 41 -9.10 -0.51 -10.81
CA LEU A 41 -8.91 -0.09 -9.42
C LEU A 41 -7.87 -0.96 -8.72
N ALA A 42 -7.93 -2.28 -8.85
CA ALA A 42 -6.96 -3.20 -8.25
C ALA A 42 -5.54 -2.99 -8.81
N LEU A 43 -5.41 -2.72 -10.12
CA LEU A 43 -4.15 -2.42 -10.77
C LEU A 43 -3.57 -1.10 -10.29
N VAL A 44 -4.33 0.00 -10.36
CA VAL A 44 -3.88 1.34 -9.95
C VAL A 44 -3.51 1.36 -8.47
N THR A 45 -4.36 0.78 -7.61
CA THR A 45 -4.09 0.71 -6.17
C THR A 45 -2.84 -0.10 -5.85
N SER A 46 -2.50 -1.11 -6.66
CA SER A 46 -1.25 -1.88 -6.48
C SER A 46 0.01 -1.04 -6.64
N PHE A 47 -0.03 0.13 -7.29
CA PHE A 47 1.11 1.04 -7.39
C PHE A 47 1.24 2.02 -6.20
N LEU A 48 0.26 2.07 -5.30
CA LEU A 48 0.27 2.98 -4.14
C LEU A 48 1.53 2.86 -3.26
N PRO A 49 2.07 1.66 -2.97
CA PRO A 49 3.29 1.53 -2.15
C PRO A 49 4.52 2.22 -2.72
N TRP A 50 4.54 2.55 -4.02
CA TRP A 50 5.61 3.32 -4.64
C TRP A 50 5.33 4.82 -4.63
N ALA A 51 4.06 5.21 -4.74
CA ALA A 51 3.64 6.61 -4.64
C ALA A 51 3.86 7.16 -3.22
N VAL A 52 3.53 6.37 -2.19
CA VAL A 52 3.59 6.80 -0.77
C VAL A 52 4.98 7.31 -0.36
N PRO A 53 6.11 6.61 -0.61
CA PRO A 53 7.44 7.12 -0.31
C PRO A 53 7.74 8.47 -1.00
N VAL A 54 7.36 8.63 -2.27
CA VAL A 54 7.57 9.89 -3.00
C VAL A 54 6.81 11.02 -2.34
N LEU A 55 5.53 10.80 -1.99
CA LEU A 55 4.70 11.79 -1.30
C LEU A 55 5.26 12.15 0.08
N LEU A 56 5.75 11.18 0.84
CA LEU A 56 6.35 11.42 2.16
C LEU A 56 7.69 12.16 2.07
N VAL A 57 8.51 11.90 1.05
CA VAL A 57 9.74 12.67 0.78
C VAL A 57 9.37 14.12 0.46
N MET A 58 8.42 14.33 -0.44
CA MET A 58 7.95 15.68 -0.79
C MET A 58 7.42 16.41 0.44
N ASP A 59 6.55 15.79 1.24
CA ASP A 59 6.00 16.38 2.45
C ASP A 59 7.09 16.67 3.50
N GLY A 60 8.01 15.72 3.74
CA GLY A 60 9.13 15.90 4.65
C GLY A 60 10.08 17.02 4.22
N MET A 61 10.32 17.18 2.91
CA MET A 61 11.17 18.26 2.39
C MET A 61 10.49 19.62 2.46
N LEU A 62 9.21 19.70 2.09
CA LEU A 62 8.45 20.96 2.03
C LEU A 62 8.06 21.47 3.41
N HIS A 63 7.57 20.59 4.29
CA HIS A 63 7.03 20.97 5.60
C HIS A 63 7.96 20.64 6.77
N ARG A 64 9.09 19.95 6.54
CA ARG A 64 10.06 19.56 7.57
C ARG A 64 9.43 18.77 8.73
N ARG A 65 8.39 17.97 8.43
CA ARG A 65 7.64 17.19 9.42
C ARG A 65 8.41 15.94 9.83
N ALA A 66 8.68 15.80 11.12
CA ALA A 66 9.37 14.64 11.68
C ALA A 66 8.58 13.33 11.46
N SER A 67 7.25 13.39 11.50
CA SER A 67 6.37 12.25 11.23
C SER A 67 6.56 11.67 9.83
N SER A 68 6.82 12.51 8.83
CA SER A 68 7.02 12.08 7.44
C SER A 68 8.35 11.35 7.26
N PHE A 69 9.41 11.85 7.90
CA PHE A 69 10.70 11.15 7.95
C PHE A 69 10.61 9.84 8.75
N PHE A 70 9.87 9.83 9.85
CA PHE A 70 9.61 8.61 10.62
C PHE A 70 8.87 7.56 9.78
N ALA A 71 7.81 7.96 9.06
CA ALA A 71 7.06 7.07 8.17
C ALA A 71 7.93 6.54 7.02
N LEU A 72 8.83 7.36 6.45
CA LEU A 72 9.83 6.89 5.47
C LEU A 72 10.75 5.82 6.05
N CYS A 73 11.28 6.06 7.26
CA CYS A 73 12.10 5.06 7.95
C CYS A 73 11.31 3.77 8.20
N ALA A 74 10.05 3.87 8.62
CA ALA A 74 9.15 2.75 8.82
C ALA A 74 8.93 1.95 7.52
N ILE A 75 8.79 2.61 6.36
CA ILE A 75 8.71 1.92 5.05
C ILE A 75 9.98 1.14 4.75
N VAL A 76 11.15 1.76 4.93
CA VAL A 76 12.45 1.11 4.68
C VAL A 76 12.62 -0.11 5.57
N VAL A 77 12.40 0.05 6.89
CA VAL A 77 12.49 -1.05 7.86
C VAL A 77 11.50 -2.16 7.52
N THR A 78 10.25 -1.83 7.19
CA THR A 78 9.24 -2.82 6.78
C THR A 78 9.64 -3.55 5.50
N SER A 79 10.23 -2.85 4.54
CA SER A 79 10.69 -3.44 3.28
C SER A 79 11.84 -4.43 3.53
N ILE A 80 12.81 -4.06 4.37
CA ILE A 80 13.91 -4.96 4.77
C ILE A 80 13.36 -6.17 5.52
N LEU A 81 12.47 -5.95 6.49
CA LEU A 81 11.85 -7.03 7.27
C LEU A 81 11.08 -8.00 6.35
N SER A 82 10.29 -7.48 5.42
CA SER A 82 9.52 -8.27 4.46
C SER A 82 10.43 -9.04 3.50
N GLU A 83 11.27 -8.34 2.75
CA GLU A 83 11.98 -8.89 1.60
C GLU A 83 13.27 -9.62 1.98
N CYS A 84 14.01 -9.12 2.98
CA CYS A 84 15.32 -9.64 3.33
C CYS A 84 15.29 -10.64 4.49
N LEU A 85 14.26 -10.59 5.36
CA LEU A 85 14.19 -11.46 6.54
C LEU A 85 13.06 -12.50 6.41
N LEU A 86 11.81 -12.05 6.28
CA LEU A 86 10.65 -12.94 6.37
C LEU A 86 10.46 -13.79 5.11
N LYS A 87 10.63 -13.22 3.91
CA LYS A 87 10.47 -13.97 2.65
C LYS A 87 11.45 -15.14 2.51
N PRO A 88 12.77 -14.97 2.77
CA PRO A 88 13.70 -16.09 2.75
C PRO A 88 13.38 -17.16 3.79
N LEU A 89 12.88 -16.75 4.97
CA LEU A 89 12.54 -17.67 6.06
C LEU A 89 11.28 -18.51 5.77
N ILE A 90 10.25 -17.89 5.18
CA ILE A 90 8.96 -18.57 4.91
C ILE A 90 8.98 -19.30 3.56
N ALA A 91 9.61 -18.70 2.54
CA ALA A 91 9.78 -19.24 1.19
C ALA A 91 8.49 -19.77 0.51
N GLU A 92 7.31 -19.29 0.93
CA GLU A 92 6.05 -19.69 0.31
C GLU A 92 5.92 -19.07 -1.09
N PRO A 93 5.70 -19.85 -2.16
CA PRO A 93 5.64 -19.31 -3.52
C PRO A 93 4.36 -18.50 -3.76
N ARG A 94 4.42 -17.54 -4.69
CA ARG A 94 3.24 -16.85 -5.23
C ARG A 94 2.29 -17.83 -5.95
N PRO A 95 1.01 -17.48 -6.15
CA PRO A 95 0.11 -18.27 -6.99
C PRO A 95 0.59 -18.30 -8.45
N ALA A 96 0.23 -19.37 -9.18
CA ALA A 96 0.62 -19.57 -10.58
C ALA A 96 0.14 -18.44 -11.52
N THR A 97 -0.88 -17.70 -11.12
CA THR A 97 -1.43 -16.55 -11.83
C THR A 97 -0.51 -15.34 -11.84
N SER A 98 0.49 -15.24 -10.95
CA SER A 98 1.36 -14.06 -10.86
C SER A 98 2.42 -14.05 -11.98
N ALA A 99 2.69 -12.85 -12.52
CA ALA A 99 3.78 -12.60 -13.46
C ALA A 99 5.13 -12.33 -12.75
N CYS A 100 5.14 -12.22 -11.42
CA CYS A 100 6.35 -11.99 -10.63
C CYS A 100 7.21 -13.27 -10.55
N ARG A 101 8.09 -13.44 -11.53
CA ARG A 101 8.92 -14.63 -11.73
C ARG A 101 10.39 -14.27 -11.91
N THR A 102 11.28 -15.22 -11.65
CA THR A 102 12.69 -15.13 -12.03
C THR A 102 12.85 -15.25 -13.55
N GLU A 103 14.04 -14.97 -14.07
CA GLU A 103 14.37 -15.15 -15.50
C GLU A 103 14.16 -16.61 -15.95
N ASP A 104 14.43 -17.57 -15.07
CA ASP A 104 14.15 -19.01 -15.28
C ASP A 104 12.65 -19.37 -15.23
N GLY A 105 11.75 -18.40 -15.05
CA GLY A 105 10.30 -18.59 -14.98
C GLY A 105 9.76 -19.09 -13.62
N LYS A 106 10.62 -19.28 -12.61
CA LYS A 106 10.21 -19.71 -11.26
C LYS A 106 9.49 -18.60 -10.53
N LEU A 107 8.45 -18.95 -9.78
CA LEU A 107 7.68 -17.99 -8.98
C LEU A 107 8.53 -17.43 -7.83
N LEU A 108 8.51 -16.11 -7.68
CA LEU A 108 9.16 -15.46 -6.54
C LEU A 108 8.38 -15.77 -5.24
N PRO A 109 9.04 -15.70 -4.06
CA PRO A 109 8.36 -15.82 -2.77
C PRO A 109 7.24 -14.77 -2.60
N GLY A 110 6.10 -15.23 -2.13
CA GLY A 110 4.86 -14.47 -1.96
C GLY A 110 4.53 -14.12 -0.51
N MET A 111 5.14 -14.76 0.48
CA MET A 111 4.83 -14.52 1.89
C MET A 111 6.02 -13.97 2.68
N PRO A 112 5.88 -12.84 3.40
CA PRO A 112 4.72 -11.94 3.39
C PRO A 112 4.59 -11.15 2.07
N SER A 113 3.41 -10.56 1.85
CA SER A 113 3.23 -9.61 0.75
C SER A 113 3.78 -8.23 1.14
N GLY A 114 4.90 -7.80 0.55
CA GLY A 114 5.53 -6.51 0.87
C GLY A 114 4.59 -5.31 0.74
N HIS A 115 3.71 -5.31 -0.29
CA HIS A 115 2.71 -4.26 -0.50
C HIS A 115 1.69 -4.20 0.65
N VAL A 116 1.13 -5.35 1.04
CA VAL A 116 0.21 -5.43 2.18
C VAL A 116 0.95 -5.04 3.46
N MET A 117 2.18 -5.49 3.64
CA MET A 117 2.96 -5.25 4.85
C MET A 117 3.20 -3.76 5.08
N ILE A 118 3.67 -3.05 4.06
CA ILE A 118 3.92 -1.60 4.10
C ILE A 118 2.62 -0.83 4.34
N CYS A 119 1.61 -1.05 3.49
CA CYS A 119 0.35 -0.30 3.59
C CYS A 119 -0.36 -0.54 4.92
N GLN A 120 -0.44 -1.79 5.37
CA GLN A 120 -1.17 -2.11 6.59
C GLN A 120 -0.43 -1.63 7.84
N SER A 121 0.91 -1.69 7.87
CA SER A 121 1.67 -1.12 8.99
C SER A 121 1.49 0.39 9.10
N LEU A 122 1.51 1.11 7.96
CA LEU A 122 1.32 2.55 7.93
C LEU A 122 -0.12 2.95 8.27
N LEU A 123 -1.11 2.27 7.70
CA LEU A 123 -2.52 2.54 8.02
C LEU A 123 -2.80 2.30 9.50
N THR A 124 -2.26 1.23 10.09
CA THR A 124 -2.41 0.98 11.53
C THR A 124 -1.76 2.10 12.35
N PHE A 125 -0.54 2.51 11.99
CA PHE A 125 0.14 3.66 12.61
C PHE A 125 -0.73 4.93 12.56
N TYR A 126 -1.22 5.32 11.37
CA TYR A 126 -2.01 6.54 11.19
C TYR A 126 -3.41 6.46 11.81
N VAL A 127 -4.05 5.28 11.88
CA VAL A 127 -5.31 5.10 12.61
C VAL A 127 -5.10 5.40 14.09
N LEU A 128 -4.05 4.85 14.70
CA LEU A 128 -3.74 5.07 16.12
C LEU A 128 -3.36 6.52 16.39
N GLU A 129 -2.60 7.16 15.49
CA GLU A 129 -2.31 8.59 15.56
C GLU A 129 -3.60 9.43 15.48
N ALA A 130 -4.48 9.17 14.52
CA ALA A 130 -5.75 9.87 14.38
C ALA A 130 -6.65 9.69 15.62
N MET A 131 -6.72 8.48 16.17
CA MET A 131 -7.46 8.20 17.42
C MET A 131 -6.89 8.97 18.61
N ARG A 132 -5.57 9.02 18.76
CA ARG A 132 -4.88 9.79 19.82
C ARG A 132 -5.28 11.27 19.77
N HIS A 133 -5.43 11.82 18.56
CA HIS A 133 -5.85 13.21 18.33
C HIS A 133 -7.36 13.41 18.24
N ARG A 134 -8.17 12.38 18.54
CA ARG A 134 -9.64 12.41 18.48
C ARG A 134 -10.19 12.77 17.08
N LEU A 135 -9.43 12.51 16.02
CA LEU A 135 -9.83 12.68 14.62
C LEU A 135 -10.62 11.47 14.13
N LEU A 136 -11.76 11.19 14.76
CA LEU A 136 -12.50 9.94 14.59
C LEU A 136 -12.95 9.66 13.15
N MET A 137 -13.32 10.70 12.40
CA MET A 137 -13.70 10.55 10.98
C MET A 137 -12.51 10.12 10.11
N VAL A 138 -11.32 10.67 10.37
CA VAL A 138 -10.09 10.27 9.68
C VAL A 138 -9.75 8.82 10.02
N ALA A 139 -9.80 8.46 11.31
CA ALA A 139 -9.56 7.08 11.75
C ALA A 139 -10.52 6.10 11.07
N LEU A 140 -11.82 6.44 10.99
CA LEU A 140 -12.82 5.62 10.30
C LEU A 140 -12.49 5.42 8.82
N ILE A 141 -12.16 6.49 8.09
CA ILE A 141 -11.78 6.40 6.67
C ILE A 141 -10.55 5.50 6.51
N LEU A 142 -9.52 5.66 7.34
CA LEU A 142 -8.31 4.84 7.28
C LEU A 142 -8.60 3.36 7.57
N VAL A 143 -9.48 3.05 8.53
CA VAL A 143 -9.93 1.66 8.80
C VAL A 143 -10.65 1.08 7.58
N LEU A 144 -11.51 1.85 6.92
CA LEU A 144 -12.20 1.41 5.70
C LEU A 144 -11.24 1.18 4.52
N LEU A 145 -10.09 1.85 4.50
CA LEU A 145 -9.04 1.66 3.49
C LEU A 145 -8.14 0.44 3.76
N MET A 146 -8.10 -0.09 4.99
CA MET A 146 -7.24 -1.24 5.34
C MET A 146 -7.44 -2.47 4.44
N PRO A 147 -8.67 -2.89 4.09
CA PRO A 147 -8.87 -4.05 3.21
C PRO A 147 -8.46 -3.83 1.75
N LEU A 148 -8.28 -2.57 1.31
CA LEU A 148 -8.08 -2.22 -0.10
C LEU A 148 -6.83 -2.90 -0.69
N MET A 149 -5.70 -2.83 0.01
CA MET A 149 -4.45 -3.42 -0.46
C MET A 149 -4.50 -4.96 -0.45
N PRO A 150 -4.87 -5.66 0.64
CA PRO A 150 -5.09 -7.11 0.62
C PRO A 150 -5.99 -7.57 -0.54
N TRP A 151 -7.12 -6.87 -0.74
CA TRP A 151 -8.05 -7.16 -1.82
C TRP A 151 -7.38 -7.02 -3.19
N ALA A 152 -6.71 -5.90 -3.47
CA ALA A 152 -6.07 -5.66 -4.76
C ALA A 152 -5.01 -6.73 -5.10
N ARG A 153 -4.20 -7.13 -4.10
CA ARG A 153 -3.15 -8.16 -4.26
C ARG A 153 -3.73 -9.55 -4.52
N TRP A 154 -4.84 -9.88 -3.88
CA TRP A 154 -5.55 -11.13 -4.11
C TRP A 154 -6.30 -11.12 -5.46
N TYR A 155 -7.02 -10.04 -5.76
CA TYR A 155 -7.82 -9.88 -6.97
C TYR A 155 -6.96 -9.94 -8.24
N ASN A 156 -5.79 -9.30 -8.26
CA ASN A 156 -4.86 -9.36 -9.39
C ASN A 156 -4.18 -10.74 -9.57
N GLY A 157 -4.38 -11.65 -8.61
CA GLY A 157 -3.74 -12.97 -8.60
C GLY A 157 -2.24 -12.89 -8.31
N ASP A 158 -1.79 -11.86 -7.58
CA ASP A 158 -0.40 -11.69 -7.18
C ASP A 158 -0.05 -12.45 -5.90
N HIS A 159 -1.04 -12.69 -5.05
CA HIS A 159 -0.92 -13.40 -3.78
C HIS A 159 -2.15 -14.26 -3.51
N THR A 160 -1.97 -15.33 -2.73
CA THR A 160 -3.11 -16.13 -2.24
C THR A 160 -3.85 -15.38 -1.12
N LEU A 161 -5.10 -15.75 -0.86
CA LEU A 161 -5.87 -15.18 0.25
C LEU A 161 -5.17 -15.38 1.60
N LYS A 162 -4.58 -16.57 1.82
CA LYS A 162 -3.78 -16.88 3.01
C LYS A 162 -2.62 -15.88 3.17
N GLN A 163 -1.86 -15.65 2.11
CA GLN A 163 -0.71 -14.75 2.14
C GLN A 163 -1.11 -13.34 2.52
N VAL A 164 -2.19 -12.79 1.94
CA VAL A 164 -2.61 -11.43 2.25
C VAL A 164 -3.21 -11.32 3.66
N VAL A 165 -3.99 -12.30 4.13
CA VAL A 165 -4.60 -12.28 5.47
C VAL A 165 -3.56 -12.40 6.58
N VAL A 166 -2.61 -13.34 6.46
CA VAL A 166 -1.57 -13.49 7.49
C VAL A 166 -0.66 -12.26 7.49
N THR A 167 -0.28 -11.75 6.30
CA THR A 167 0.52 -10.52 6.22
C THR A 167 -0.21 -9.34 6.84
N PHE A 168 -1.53 -9.21 6.63
CA PHE A 168 -2.34 -8.15 7.22
C PHE A 168 -2.27 -8.12 8.74
N ILE A 169 -2.42 -9.29 9.39
CA ILE A 169 -2.36 -9.42 10.86
C ILE A 169 -0.96 -9.05 11.37
N VAL A 170 0.09 -9.62 10.77
CA VAL A 170 1.48 -9.34 11.16
C VAL A 170 1.80 -7.85 11.00
N ALA A 171 1.40 -7.26 9.87
CA ALA A 171 1.64 -5.85 9.58
C ALA A 171 0.90 -4.89 10.52
N ALA A 172 -0.29 -5.26 11.00
CA ALA A 172 -0.98 -4.49 12.03
C ALA A 172 -0.18 -4.44 13.34
N VAL A 173 0.43 -5.56 13.75
CA VAL A 173 1.32 -5.59 14.92
C VAL A 173 2.55 -4.70 14.69
N VAL A 174 3.17 -4.77 13.51
CA VAL A 174 4.30 -3.89 13.16
C VAL A 174 3.90 -2.41 13.22
N GLY A 175 2.72 -2.05 12.69
CA GLY A 175 2.19 -0.69 12.76
C GLY A 175 1.91 -0.20 14.18
N LEU A 176 1.41 -1.06 15.06
CA LEU A 176 1.28 -0.77 16.49
C LEU A 176 2.65 -0.50 17.13
N VAL A 177 3.68 -1.30 16.82
CA VAL A 177 5.04 -1.08 17.31
C VAL A 177 5.58 0.27 16.83
N TYR A 178 5.37 0.63 15.56
CA TYR A 178 5.75 1.96 15.05
C TYR A 178 5.04 3.09 15.80
N PHE A 179 3.75 2.96 16.09
CA PHE A 179 3.02 3.94 16.87
C PHE A 179 3.61 4.12 18.29
N LEU A 180 3.89 3.01 18.99
CA LEU A 180 4.48 3.04 20.33
C LEU A 180 5.87 3.69 20.33
N ILE A 181 6.70 3.36 19.34
CA ILE A 181 8.00 4.02 19.15
C ILE A 181 7.80 5.51 18.90
N PHE A 182 6.90 5.87 17.98
CA PHE A 182 6.67 7.26 17.63
C PHE A 182 6.26 8.11 18.85
N ILE A 183 5.29 7.67 19.64
CA ILE A 183 4.85 8.43 20.83
C ILE A 183 5.93 8.52 21.91
N SER A 184 6.87 7.56 21.97
CA SER A 184 7.98 7.60 22.92
C SER A 184 9.03 8.67 22.59
N PHE A 185 9.21 9.00 21.32
CA PHE A 185 10.19 10.00 20.85
C PHE A 185 9.59 11.35 20.48
N PHE A 186 8.30 11.39 20.10
CA PHE A 186 7.64 12.55 19.50
C PHE A 186 6.39 13.00 20.26
N ASN A 187 6.33 12.75 21.57
CA ASN A 187 5.15 12.99 22.40
C ASN A 187 4.60 14.44 22.29
N ASP A 188 5.48 15.42 22.04
CA ASP A 188 5.15 16.85 21.99
C ASP A 188 4.96 17.43 20.57
N SER A 189 5.23 16.69 19.50
CA SER A 189 5.45 17.28 18.16
C SER A 189 4.20 17.56 17.31
N LEU A 190 2.99 17.54 17.90
CA LEU A 190 1.74 17.86 17.17
C LEU A 190 1.01 19.11 17.68
N GLY A 191 1.64 19.91 18.55
CA GLY A 191 1.17 21.27 18.84
C GLY A 191 1.02 22.12 17.57
N THR A 192 1.72 21.77 16.48
CA THR A 192 1.72 22.53 15.21
C THR A 192 0.55 22.19 14.27
N ALA A 193 0.01 20.96 14.29
CA ALA A 193 -1.09 20.59 13.37
C ALA A 193 -2.48 20.98 13.92
N VAL A 194 -2.65 20.99 15.24
CA VAL A 194 -3.82 21.64 15.88
C VAL A 194 -3.84 23.12 15.54
N HIS A 195 -2.67 23.78 15.54
CA HIS A 195 -2.55 25.19 15.15
C HIS A 195 -3.03 25.48 13.71
N LEU A 196 -2.84 24.56 12.76
CA LEU A 196 -3.29 24.75 11.37
C LEU A 196 -4.80 24.53 11.18
N LEU A 197 -5.39 23.59 11.93
CA LEU A 197 -6.85 23.45 11.96
C LEU A 197 -7.51 24.61 12.70
N GLU A 198 -6.88 25.12 13.76
CA GLU A 198 -7.34 26.28 14.53
C GLU A 198 -7.27 27.57 13.69
N VAL A 199 -6.20 27.76 12.90
CA VAL A 199 -6.06 28.85 11.91
C VAL A 199 -7.05 28.69 10.75
N ALA A 200 -7.36 27.47 10.32
CA ALA A 200 -8.39 27.22 9.30
C ALA A 200 -9.83 27.39 9.82
N SER A 201 -10.02 27.37 11.14
CA SER A 201 -11.32 27.60 11.79
C SER A 201 -11.53 29.03 12.30
N ILE A 202 -10.70 30.02 11.90
CA ILE A 202 -10.96 31.43 12.22
C ILE A 202 -12.31 31.83 11.58
N PRO A 203 -13.35 32.13 12.37
CA PRO A 203 -14.56 32.74 11.83
C PRO A 203 -14.20 34.16 11.41
N VAL A 204 -14.56 34.53 10.18
CA VAL A 204 -14.58 35.92 9.71
C VAL A 204 -15.61 36.69 10.56
N GLN A 205 -15.20 37.21 11.72
CA GLN A 205 -15.95 38.22 12.45
C GLN A 205 -15.34 39.59 12.15
N GLY A 206 -15.83 40.19 11.07
CA GLY A 206 -15.44 41.52 10.64
C GLY A 206 -16.55 42.21 9.83
N VAL A 207 -17.81 42.01 10.20
CA VAL A 207 -18.95 42.79 9.68
C VAL A 207 -19.46 43.70 10.79
N THR A 208 -19.00 44.95 10.71
CA THR A 208 -19.65 46.23 11.00
C THR A 208 -20.52 46.39 12.25
N ASN A 209 -20.21 47.43 13.05
CA ASN A 209 -21.22 48.42 13.43
C ASN A 209 -20.59 49.76 13.90
N GLY A 210 -20.76 50.78 13.06
CA GLY A 210 -21.29 52.09 13.45
C GLY A 210 -20.50 52.98 14.41
N ALA A 211 -19.92 54.05 13.87
CA ALA A 211 -19.93 55.36 14.52
C ALA A 211 -19.90 56.47 13.44
N LEU A 212 -21.04 57.13 13.22
CA LEU A 212 -21.13 58.41 12.51
C LEU A 212 -20.65 59.53 13.44
N PRO A 213 -19.76 60.44 13.01
CA PRO A 213 -19.44 61.63 13.77
C PRO A 213 -20.58 62.67 13.65
N LYS A 214 -20.83 63.37 14.78
CA LYS A 214 -21.82 64.44 14.93
C LYS A 214 -21.43 65.70 14.18
#